data_AF-A0A9D3NHA1-F1
#
_entry.id   AF-A0A9D3NHA1-F1
#
_cell.length_a   1.000
_cell.length_b   1.000
_cell.length_c   1.000
_cell.angle_alpha   90.00
_cell.angle_beta   90.00
_cell.angle_gamma   90.00
#
_symmetry.space_group_name_H-M   'P 1'
#
loop_
_entity.id
_entity.type
_entity.pdbx_description
1 polymer ?
#
loop_
_entity_poly.entity_id
_entity_poly.type
_entity_poly.pdbx_seq_one_letter_code
_entity_poly.pdbx_strand_id
1 'polypeptide(L)' 'MSMMKRSVFVGFVLLALVPLIHAACLRQLPSFGATHCQDGQDKTWHPIGAEWLNSKCARCTCGVVGMECCDTLPSD' A
#
# COMPACT_ATOMS: atom_id res chain seq x y z
N MET A 1 -16.77 36.68 -12.42
CA MET A 1 -16.06 35.56 -13.09
C MET A 1 -14.79 35.08 -12.37
N SER A 2 -14.14 35.92 -11.54
CA SER A 2 -12.90 35.55 -10.81
C SER A 2 -13.08 34.41 -9.78
N MET A 3 -14.23 34.34 -9.09
CA MET A 3 -14.50 33.32 -8.06
C MET A 3 -14.65 31.89 -8.61
N MET A 4 -15.25 31.73 -9.81
CA MET A 4 -15.45 30.42 -10.44
C MET A 4 -14.12 29.75 -10.82
N LYS A 5 -13.15 30.55 -11.30
CA LYS A 5 -11.80 30.06 -11.65
C LYS A 5 -11.03 29.56 -10.43
N ARG A 6 -11.16 30.23 -9.28
CA ARG A 6 -10.55 29.79 -8.01
C ARG A 6 -11.15 28.47 -7.52
N SER A 7 -12.49 28.34 -7.60
CA SER A 7 -13.17 27.12 -7.17
C SER A 7 -12.79 25.90 -8.03
N VAL A 8 -12.76 26.06 -9.35
CA VAL A 8 -12.35 25.00 -10.28
C VAL A 8 -10.89 24.60 -10.06
N PHE A 9 -9.99 25.57 -9.87
CA PHE A 9 -8.58 25.30 -9.57
C PHE A 9 -8.41 24.49 -8.28
N VAL A 10 -9.11 24.87 -7.20
CA VAL A 10 -9.11 24.12 -5.94
C VAL A 10 -9.64 22.70 -6.14
N GLY A 11 -10.70 22.53 -6.94
CA GLY A 11 -11.23 21.20 -7.29
C GLY A 11 -10.21 20.30 -7.98
N PHE A 12 -9.48 20.82 -8.99
CA PHE A 12 -8.43 20.06 -9.67
C PHE A 12 -7.26 19.70 -8.75
N VAL A 13 -6.83 20.63 -7.90
CA VAL A 13 -5.78 20.37 -6.91
C VAL A 13 -6.20 19.27 -5.94
N LEU A 14 -7.45 19.30 -5.45
CA LEU A 14 -7.96 18.28 -4.55
C LEU A 14 -8.06 16.90 -5.23
N LEU A 15 -8.51 16.84 -6.49
CA LEU A 15 -8.53 15.58 -7.25
C LEU A 15 -7.13 14.99 -7.45
N ALA A 16 -6.14 15.81 -7.73
CA ALA A 16 -4.75 15.36 -7.91
C ALA A 16 -4.12 14.84 -6.60
N LEU A 17 -4.68 15.16 -5.44
CA LEU A 17 -4.22 14.69 -4.14
C LEU A 17 -4.89 13.37 -3.69
N VAL A 18 -5.95 12.93 -4.35
CA VAL A 18 -6.64 11.66 -4.04
C VAL A 18 -5.73 10.41 -4.12
N PRO A 19 -4.79 10.31 -5.08
CA PRO A 19 -3.84 9.20 -5.12
C PRO A 19 -2.91 9.18 -3.89
N LEU A 20 -2.52 10.34 -3.36
CA LEU A 20 -1.61 10.44 -2.21
C LEU A 20 -2.19 9.86 -0.91
N ILE A 21 -3.50 9.63 -0.84
CA ILE A 21 -4.17 9.11 0.36
C ILE A 21 -3.89 7.60 0.55
N HIS A 22 -3.43 6.89 -0.50
CA HIS A 22 -3.25 5.43 -0.51
C HIS A 22 -1.79 4.99 -0.22
N ALA A 23 -1.10 5.66 0.71
CA ALA A 23 0.23 5.25 1.17
C ALA A 23 0.20 4.48 2.50
N ALA A 24 -0.94 3.85 2.82
CA ALA A 24 -1.07 3.09 4.06
C ALA A 24 -0.20 1.82 3.97
N CYS A 25 0.65 1.64 4.98
CA CYS A 25 1.49 0.44 5.12
C CYS A 25 1.11 -0.30 6.40
N LEU A 26 0.84 -1.59 6.26
CA LEU A 26 0.67 -2.52 7.37
C LEU A 26 2.00 -3.24 7.63
N ARG A 27 2.43 -3.25 8.89
CA ARG A 27 3.58 -4.04 9.35
C ARG A 27 3.13 -5.11 10.31
N GLN A 28 3.62 -6.33 10.09
CA GLN A 28 3.35 -7.48 10.93
C GLN A 28 4.66 -8.09 11.42
N LEU A 29 4.83 -8.16 12.74
CA LEU A 29 6.00 -8.81 13.32
C LEU A 29 5.92 -10.34 13.13
N PRO A 30 7.06 -10.99 12.89
CA PRO A 30 7.12 -12.43 12.75
C PRO A 30 7.11 -13.06 14.14
N SER A 31 6.63 -14.30 14.21
CA SER A 31 6.92 -15.14 15.38
C SER A 31 8.42 -15.48 15.42
N PHE A 32 8.98 -15.65 16.62
CA PHE A 32 10.38 -16.02 16.77
C PHE A 32 10.70 -17.32 16.01
N GLY A 33 11.70 -17.27 15.12
CA GLY A 33 12.09 -18.41 14.27
C GLY A 33 11.22 -18.66 13.04
N ALA A 34 10.29 -17.74 12.69
CA ALA A 34 9.51 -17.88 11.47
C ALA A 34 10.40 -17.83 10.22
N THR A 35 10.13 -18.73 9.26
CA THR A 35 10.80 -18.76 7.95
C THR A 35 9.92 -18.21 6.82
N HIS A 36 8.65 -17.95 7.13
CA HIS A 36 7.64 -17.47 6.20
C HIS A 36 6.75 -16.42 6.87
N CYS A 37 6.20 -15.53 6.06
CA CYS A 37 5.14 -14.61 6.44
C CYS A 37 3.82 -15.09 5.82
N GLN A 38 2.71 -15.02 6.57
CA GLN A 38 1.38 -15.22 6.00
C GLN A 38 0.78 -13.87 5.62
N ASP A 39 0.43 -13.74 4.34
CA ASP A 39 -0.35 -12.61 3.85
C ASP A 39 -1.73 -12.58 4.52
N GLY A 40 -2.05 -11.47 5.19
CA GLY A 40 -3.35 -11.27 5.84
C GLY A 40 -4.52 -11.18 4.85
N GLN A 41 -4.28 -10.74 3.61
CA GLN A 41 -5.32 -10.60 2.59
C GLN A 41 -5.61 -11.90 1.87
N ASP A 42 -4.58 -12.50 1.28
CA ASP A 42 -4.76 -13.70 0.43
C ASP A 42 -4.59 -15.01 1.19
N LYS A 43 -4.16 -14.94 2.46
CA LYS A 43 -3.86 -16.10 3.32
C LYS A 43 -2.77 -17.02 2.77
N THR A 44 -2.00 -16.55 1.80
CA THR A 44 -0.85 -17.25 1.20
C THR A 44 0.40 -17.09 2.06
N TRP A 45 1.29 -18.07 2.03
CA TRP A 45 2.54 -18.07 2.78
C TRP A 45 3.71 -17.78 1.85
N HIS A 46 4.57 -16.85 2.26
CA HIS A 46 5.70 -16.37 1.47
C HIS A 46 7.00 -16.52 2.27
N PRO A 47 8.08 -17.06 1.68
CA PRO A 47 9.35 -17.21 2.38
C PRO A 47 10.00 -15.85 2.66
N ILE A 48 10.90 -15.81 3.65
CA ILE A 48 11.76 -14.63 3.87
C ILE A 48 12.53 -14.31 2.57
N GLY A 49 12.56 -13.04 2.19
CA GLY A 49 13.13 -12.51 0.96
C GLY A 49 12.13 -12.41 -0.20
N ALA A 50 10.90 -12.87 -0.04
CA ALA A 50 9.87 -12.75 -1.06
C ALA A 50 9.28 -11.34 -1.14
N GLU A 51 8.94 -10.94 -2.37
CA GLU A 51 8.11 -9.78 -2.68
C GLU A 51 6.93 -10.22 -3.55
N TRP A 52 5.73 -9.70 -3.27
CA TRP A 52 4.54 -10.03 -4.05
C TRP A 52 3.53 -8.88 -4.08
N LEU A 53 2.55 -8.99 -4.98
CA LEU A 53 1.33 -8.21 -4.98
C LEU A 53 0.19 -9.12 -4.52
N ASN A 54 -0.60 -8.66 -3.56
CA ASN A 54 -1.78 -9.39 -3.13
C ASN A 54 -3.03 -9.00 -3.95
N SER A 55 -4.16 -9.64 -3.70
CA SER A 55 -5.44 -9.38 -4.39
C SER A 55 -6.00 -7.95 -4.20
N LYS A 56 -5.44 -7.18 -3.26
CA LYS A 56 -5.77 -5.76 -3.04
C LYS A 56 -4.76 -4.81 -3.69
N CYS A 57 -3.86 -5.33 -4.52
CA CYS A 57 -2.78 -4.56 -5.12
C CYS A 57 -1.90 -3.88 -4.06
N ALA A 58 -1.75 -4.47 -2.88
CA ALA A 58 -0.73 -4.02 -1.94
C ALA A 58 0.59 -4.73 -2.28
N ARG A 59 1.67 -3.96 -2.36
CA ARG A 59 3.03 -4.49 -2.49
C ARG A 59 3.49 -4.95 -1.13
N CYS A 60 3.75 -6.23 -1.02
CA CYS A 60 4.17 -6.87 0.21
C CYS A 60 5.60 -7.39 0.11
N THR A 61 6.31 -7.35 1.23
CA THR A 61 7.66 -7.93 1.40
C THR A 61 7.70 -8.73 2.68
N CYS A 62 8.39 -9.88 2.68
CA CYS A 62 8.64 -10.69 3.87
C CYS A 62 10.13 -10.63 4.23
N GLY A 63 10.47 -9.88 5.28
CA GLY A 63 11.84 -9.74 5.78
C GLY A 63 12.11 -10.53 7.06
N VAL A 64 13.36 -10.53 7.49
CA VAL A 64 13.79 -11.14 8.76
C VAL A 64 13.12 -10.52 10.00
N VAL A 65 12.72 -9.24 9.91
CA VAL A 65 12.08 -8.50 10.99
C VAL A 65 10.55 -8.54 10.90
N GLY A 66 9.99 -9.14 9.84
CA GLY A 66 8.54 -9.24 9.63
C GLY A 66 8.09 -8.93 8.21
N MET A 67 6.78 -8.84 8.05
CA MET A 67 6.11 -8.53 6.80
C MET A 67 5.69 -7.06 6.75
N GLU A 68 5.85 -6.42 5.59
CA GLU A 68 5.33 -5.09 5.31
C GLU A 68 4.54 -5.10 4.02
N CYS A 69 3.30 -4.61 4.05
CA CYS A 69 2.42 -4.48 2.88
C CYS A 69 1.96 -3.04 2.77
N CYS A 70 2.23 -2.40 1.64
CA CYS A 70 1.79 -1.04 1.36
C CYS A 70 0.82 -1.02 0.19
N ASP A 71 -0.25 -0.25 0.29
CA ASP A 71 -1.12 0.03 -0.85
C ASP A 71 -0.25 0.59 -1.99
N THR A 72 -0.37 0.00 -3.18
CA THR A 72 0.28 0.59 -4.35
C THR A 72 -0.59 1.72 -4.86
N LEU A 73 0.05 2.83 -5.27
CA LEU A 73 -0.62 3.80 -6.10
C LEU A 73 -1.16 3.08 -7.35
N PRO A 74 -2.42 3.34 -7.77
CA PRO A 74 -2.88 2.90 -9.08
C PRO A 74 -1.84 3.36 -10.10
N SER A 75 -1.20 2.40 -10.77
CA SER A 75 -0.39 2.71 -11.94
C SER A 75 -1.36 2.79 -13.10
N ASP A 76 -1.69 4.01 -13.51
CA ASP A 76 -2.33 4.28 -14.80
C ASP A 76 -1.43 3.81 -15.97
#